data_AF-A0A2W2N6P1-F1
#
_entry.id   AF-A0A2W2N6P1-F1
#
_cell.length_a   1.000
_cell.length_b   1.000
_cell.length_c   1.000
_cell.angle_alpha   90.00
_cell.angle_beta   90.00
_cell.angle_gamma   90.00
#
_symmetry.space_group_name_H-M   'P 1'
#
loop_
_entity.id
_entity.type
_entity.pdbx_description
1 polymer ?
#
loop_
_entity_poly.entity_id
_entity_poly.type
_entity_poly.pdbx_seq_one_letter_code
_entity_poly.pdbx_strand_id
1 'polypeptide(L)' 'MAYARTFGFEPAPDFAQVSVHLGEPGPATPRIGFGRQGKPFYINGPRDDVQKIVRTLERTCGAGNYHYVPGTGPL' A
#
# COMPACT_ATOMS: atom_id res chain seq x y z
N MET A 1 0.78 -7.38 -6.14
CA MET A 1 0.35 -7.69 -4.74
C MET A 1 1.48 -8.13 -3.81
N ALA A 2 2.55 -8.78 -4.30
CA ALA A 2 3.64 -9.26 -3.45
C ALA A 2 4.25 -8.18 -2.52
N TYR A 3 4.48 -6.96 -3.02
CA TYR A 3 5.05 -5.86 -2.23
C TYR A 3 4.20 -5.47 -1.01
N ALA A 4 2.88 -5.28 -1.15
CA ALA A 4 2.06 -4.85 -0.01
C ALA A 4 1.95 -5.93 1.08
N ARG A 5 1.94 -7.21 0.67
CA ARG A 5 1.90 -8.36 1.58
C ARG A 5 3.10 -8.43 2.51
N THR A 6 4.29 -7.97 2.09
CA THR A 6 5.47 -7.93 2.97
C THR A 6 5.29 -7.02 4.18
N PHE A 7 4.34 -6.09 4.12
CA PHE A 7 4.00 -5.17 5.21
C PHE A 7 2.72 -5.56 5.95
N GLY A 8 2.17 -6.75 5.69
CA GLY A 8 0.95 -7.25 6.33
C GLY A 8 -0.35 -6.67 5.76
N PHE A 9 -0.30 -6.06 4.56
CA PHE A 9 -1.49 -5.64 3.84
C PHE A 9 -1.95 -6.75 2.91
N GLU A 10 -3.06 -7.37 3.28
CA GLU A 10 -3.79 -8.29 2.43
C GLU A 10 -4.69 -7.54 1.45
N PRO A 11 -4.87 -8.05 0.21
CA PRO A 11 -5.87 -7.51 -0.71
C PRO A 11 -7.27 -7.54 -0.10
N ALA A 12 -8.17 -6.72 -0.64
CA ALA A 12 -9.58 -6.78 -0.27
C ALA A 12 -10.15 -8.20 -0.51
N PRO A 13 -11.11 -8.68 0.30
CA PRO A 13 -11.64 -10.04 0.19
C PRO A 13 -12.18 -10.40 -1.21
N ASP A 14 -12.72 -9.42 -1.92
CA ASP A 14 -13.26 -9.51 -3.27
C ASP A 14 -12.20 -9.35 -4.38
N PHE A 15 -10.95 -9.02 -4.03
CA PHE A 15 -9.87 -8.79 -4.98
C PHE A 15 -9.67 -9.96 -5.95
N ALA A 16 -9.80 -11.20 -5.47
CA ALA A 16 -9.63 -12.40 -6.29
C ALA A 16 -10.66 -12.49 -7.41
N GLN A 17 -11.87 -11.94 -7.22
CA GLN A 17 -12.92 -11.95 -8.24
C GLN A 17 -12.62 -10.95 -9.36
N VAL A 18 -11.92 -9.86 -9.04
CA VAL A 18 -11.63 -8.77 -9.98
C VAL A 18 -10.22 -8.83 -10.56
N SER A 19 -9.32 -9.64 -9.99
CA SER A 19 -7.90 -9.67 -10.40
C SER A 19 -7.68 -10.07 -11.85
N VAL A 20 -8.60 -10.83 -12.45
CA VAL A 20 -8.57 -11.20 -13.87
C VAL A 20 -8.54 -9.99 -14.81
N HIS A 21 -9.10 -8.85 -14.38
CA HIS A 21 -9.13 -7.62 -15.18
C HIS A 21 -7.81 -6.84 -15.14
N LEU A 22 -6.89 -7.17 -14.24
CA LEU A 22 -5.59 -6.50 -14.11
C LEU A 22 -4.56 -6.99 -15.12
N GLY A 23 -4.83 -8.14 -15.76
CA GLY A 23 -3.88 -8.83 -16.64
C GLY A 23 -2.71 -9.45 -15.88
N GLU A 24 -1.88 -10.17 -16.64
CA GLU A 24 -0.67 -10.78 -16.10
C GLU A 24 0.47 -9.77 -16.02
N PRO A 25 1.32 -9.83 -14.98
CA PRO A 25 2.57 -9.08 -14.96
C PRO A 25 3.39 -9.41 -16.21
N GLY A 26 3.82 -8.39 -16.95
CA GLY A 26 4.74 -8.58 -18.07
C GLY A 26 6.06 -9.21 -17.62
N PRO A 27 6.82 -9.83 -18.54
CA PRO A 27 8.04 -10.59 -18.21
C PRO A 27 9.18 -9.71 -17.68
N ALA A 28 9.10 -8.39 -17.85
CA ALA A 28 10.12 -7.47 -17.40
C ALA A 28 9.85 -7.01 -15.97
N THR A 29 10.90 -7.01 -15.14
CA THR A 29 10.90 -6.32 -13.84
C THR A 29 10.47 -4.87 -14.03
N PRO A 30 9.61 -4.32 -13.16
CA PRO A 30 9.25 -2.91 -13.22
C PRO A 30 10.52 -2.04 -13.27
N ARG A 31 10.58 -1.10 -14.23
CA ARG A 31 11.67 -0.13 -14.33
C ARG A 31 11.68 0.89 -13.18
N ILE A 32 10.59 0.93 -12.41
CA ILE A 32 10.41 1.78 -11.24
C ILE A 32 10.27 0.91 -9.99
N GLY A 33 10.87 1.36 -8.89
CA GLY A 33 10.69 0.72 -7.59
C GLY A 33 9.30 0.99 -7.00
N PHE A 34 8.92 0.18 -6.02
CA PHE A 34 7.70 0.41 -5.22
C PHE A 34 7.99 1.33 -4.03
N GLY A 35 6.94 2.03 -3.58
CA GLY A 35 7.02 2.97 -2.47
C GLY A 35 7.66 4.31 -2.86
N ARG A 36 7.96 5.14 -1.86
CA ARG A 36 8.64 6.44 -2.02
C ARG A 36 10.00 6.37 -1.35
N GLN A 37 11.06 6.52 -2.13
CA GLN A 37 12.44 6.38 -1.65
C GLN A 37 12.69 5.03 -0.95
N GLY A 38 12.11 3.95 -1.50
CA GLY A 38 12.22 2.59 -0.97
C GLY A 38 11.35 2.30 0.26
N LYS A 39 10.59 3.27 0.77
CA LYS A 39 9.70 3.10 1.93
C LYS A 39 8.23 3.05 1.53
N PRO A 40 7.37 2.31 2.26
CA PRO A 40 5.93 2.44 2.12
C PRO A 40 5.48 3.90 2.29
N PHE A 41 4.54 4.33 1.44
CA PHE A 41 4.00 5.68 1.45
C PHE A 41 2.47 5.60 1.48
N TYR A 42 1.87 6.20 2.50
CA TYR A 42 0.43 6.19 2.73
C TYR A 42 -0.13 7.61 2.73
N ILE A 43 -1.20 7.84 1.98
CA ILE A 43 -2.01 9.07 2.04
C ILE A 43 -3.36 8.67 2.60
N ASN A 44 -3.85 9.38 3.61
CA ASN A 44 -5.16 9.08 4.17
C ASN A 44 -6.27 9.31 3.13
N GLY A 45 -7.05 8.27 2.86
CA GLY A 45 -8.28 8.32 2.10
C GLY A 45 -9.50 8.64 2.98
N PRO A 46 -10.60 9.12 2.40
CA PRO A 46 -11.81 9.51 3.13
C PRO A 46 -12.55 8.34 3.80
N ARG A 47 -12.24 7.10 3.42
CA ARG A 47 -12.86 5.87 3.95
C ARG A 47 -11.87 4.98 4.69
N ASP A 48 -10.65 5.46 4.90
CA ASP A 48 -9.61 4.66 5.51
C ASP A 48 -9.74 4.65 7.02
N ASP A 49 -9.55 3.47 7.62
CA ASP A 49 -9.21 3.38 9.03
C ASP A 49 -7.71 3.73 9.18
N VAL A 50 -7.45 5.03 9.24
CA VAL A 50 -6.09 5.60 9.36
C VAL A 50 -5.33 4.96 10.53
N GLN A 51 -6.01 4.77 11.66
CA GLN A 51 -5.41 4.21 12.86
C GLN A 51 -4.96 2.76 12.65
N LYS A 52 -5.79 1.94 12.00
CA LYS A 52 -5.43 0.57 11.65
C LYS A 52 -4.24 0.52 10.69
N ILE A 53 -4.24 1.38 9.66
CA ILE A 53 -3.18 1.39 8.65
C ILE A 53 -1.83 1.81 9.26
N VAL A 54 -1.82 2.89 10.05
CA VAL A 54 -0.60 3.37 10.71
C VAL A 54 -0.08 2.33 11.71
N ARG A 55 -0.96 1.68 12.50
CA ARG A 55 -0.53 0.59 13.39
C ARG A 55 0.09 -0.59 12.64
N THR A 56 -0.45 -0.96 11.48
CA THR A 56 0.14 -2.02 10.65
C THR A 56 1.53 -1.63 10.17
N LEU A 57 1.69 -0.41 9.65
CA LEU A 57 2.99 0.11 9.20
C LEU A 57 4.01 0.19 10.35
N GLU A 58 3.59 0.67 11.52
CA GLU A 58 4.44 0.75 12.70
C GLU A 58 4.90 -0.64 13.13
N ARG A 59 4.00 -1.64 13.15
CA ARG A 59 4.33 -3.02 13.52
C ARG A 59 5.26 -3.71 12.53
N THR A 60 5.11 -3.46 11.23
CA THR A 60 5.85 -4.21 10.19
C THR A 60 7.09 -3.50 9.68
N CYS A 61 7.09 -2.17 9.70
CA CYS A 61 8.21 -1.34 9.23
C CYS A 61 9.03 -0.78 10.41
N GLY A 62 8.38 -0.49 11.54
CA GLY A 62 8.95 0.29 12.65
C GLY A 62 8.93 1.80 12.40
N ALA A 63 9.04 2.56 13.50
CA ALA A 63 9.07 4.03 13.48
C ALA A 63 10.12 4.57 12.49
N GLY A 64 9.70 5.52 11.65
CA GLY A 64 10.59 6.18 10.67
C GLY A 64 10.84 5.40 9.37
N ASN A 65 10.31 4.18 9.24
CA ASN A 65 10.47 3.34 8.05
C ASN A 65 9.29 3.37 7.08
N TYR A 66 8.35 4.31 7.29
CA TYR A 66 7.26 4.60 6.36
C TYR A 66 7.01 6.10 6.32
N HIS A 67 6.28 6.53 5.29
CA HIS A 67 5.81 7.89 5.15
C HIS A 67 4.29 7.93 5.21
N TYR A 68 3.75 8.91 5.93
CA TYR A 68 2.32 9.16 6.03
C TYR A 68 2.03 10.63 5.82
N VAL A 69 1.02 10.92 5.00
CA VAL A 69 0.49 12.28 4.81
C VAL A 69 -1.00 12.25 5.12
N PRO A 70 -1.51 13.13 6.01
CA PRO A 70 -2.94 13.37 6.12
C PRO A 70 -3.45 13.83 4.76
N GLY A 71 -4.40 13.12 4.19
CA GLY A 71 -5.12 13.59 3.01
C GLY A 71 -5.84 14.89 3.38
N THR A 72 -5.37 16.00 2.84
CA THR A 72 -6.15 17.22 2.82
C THR A 72 -7.41 16.94 2.02
N GLY A 73 -8.57 16.96 2.68
CA GLY A 73 -9.88 17.01 2.02
C GLY A 73 -9.95 18.21 1.04
N PRO A 74 -11.01 18.31 0.22
CA PRO A 74 -11.03 19.25 -0.90
C PRO A 74 -10.75 20.70 -0.47
N LEU A 75 -10.04 21.44 -1.33
CA LEU A 75 -10.11 22.90 -1.43
C LEU A 75 -11.51 23.33 -1.88
#